data_AF-A0A2M6GMA1-F1
#
_entry.id   AF-A0A2M6GMA1-F1
#
_cell.length_a   1.000
_cell.length_b   1.000
_cell.length_c   1.000
_cell.angle_alpha   90.00
_cell.angle_beta   90.00
_cell.angle_gamma   90.00
#
_symmetry.space_group_name_H-M   'P 1'
#
loop_
_entity.id
_entity.type
_entity.pdbx_description
1 polymer ?
#
loop_
_entity_poly.entity_id
_entity_poly.type
_entity_poly.pdbx_seq_one_letter_code
_entity_poly.pdbx_strand_id
1 'polypeptide(L)'
;FSALTILLISQEFNEYIGIYAAFGQNLVMSVLFIHLFLKREDVAGQSLYIALSKIIGTLFPSVLFYLYFPHSYLLMLLYAGIFIFDVTYFILLYFKLQNLTPHPWRRI
;
A
#
# COMPACT_ATOMS: atom_id res chain seq x y z
N PHE A 1 7.58 6.95 -17.66
CA PHE A 1 6.15 6.57 -17.59
C PHE A 1 5.49 7.10 -16.31
N SER A 2 5.94 6.76 -15.09
CA SER A 2 5.25 7.22 -13.86
C SER A 2 5.21 8.75 -13.70
N ALA A 3 6.32 9.45 -14.00
CA ALA A 3 6.34 10.92 -13.97
C ALA A 3 5.30 11.55 -14.90
N LEU A 4 5.12 10.98 -16.10
CA LEU A 4 4.08 11.42 -17.04
C LEU A 4 2.68 11.15 -16.48
N THR A 5 2.44 9.99 -15.89
CA THR A 5 1.13 9.70 -15.27
C THR A 5 0.82 10.62 -14.10
N ILE A 6 1.82 10.98 -13.28
CA ILE A 6 1.64 11.94 -12.19
C ILE A 6 1.28 13.32 -12.75
N LEU A 7 2.04 13.79 -13.76
CA LEU A 7 1.77 15.08 -14.41
C LEU A 7 0.37 15.15 -15.02
N LEU A 8 -0.05 14.11 -15.73
CA LEU A 8 -1.38 14.06 -16.35
C LEU A 8 -2.49 14.01 -15.31
N ILE A 9 -2.35 13.22 -14.24
CA ILE A 9 -3.32 13.21 -13.14
C ILE A 9 -3.39 14.58 -12.47
N SER A 10 -2.24 15.21 -12.21
CA SER A 10 -2.20 16.55 -11.64
C SER A 10 -2.89 17.59 -12.51
N GLN A 11 -2.76 17.49 -13.84
CA GLN A 11 -3.50 18.36 -14.77
C GLN A 11 -5.00 18.10 -14.74
N GLU A 12 -5.44 16.85 -14.82
CA GLU A 12 -6.85 16.46 -14.83
C GLU A 12 -7.59 16.85 -13.54
N PHE A 13 -6.97 16.63 -12.39
CA PHE A 13 -7.55 16.95 -11.09
C PHE A 13 -7.30 18.40 -10.65
N ASN A 14 -6.60 19.19 -11.48
CA ASN A 14 -6.16 20.55 -11.17
C ASN A 14 -5.45 20.63 -9.80
N GLU A 15 -4.60 19.64 -9.53
CA GLU A 15 -3.96 19.37 -8.25
C GLU A 15 -2.45 19.15 -8.45
N TYR A 16 -1.67 20.19 -8.18
CA TYR A 16 -0.25 20.25 -8.54
C TYR A 16 0.71 19.63 -7.51
N ILE A 17 0.24 19.25 -6.33
CA ILE A 17 1.04 18.58 -5.29
C ILE A 17 1.16 17.08 -5.61
N GLY A 18 0.23 16.52 -6.39
CA GLY A 18 0.28 15.13 -6.88
C GLY A 18 -0.22 14.11 -5.86
N ILE A 19 -1.02 14.54 -4.89
CA ILE A 19 -1.55 13.73 -3.79
C ILE A 19 -2.42 12.61 -4.34
N TYR A 20 -3.33 12.92 -5.27
CA TYR A 20 -4.21 11.90 -5.87
C TYR A 20 -3.42 10.84 -6.64
N ALA A 21 -2.40 11.28 -7.39
CA ALA A 21 -1.53 10.37 -8.12
C ALA A 21 -0.73 9.46 -7.16
N ALA A 22 -0.18 10.03 -6.07
CA ALA A 22 0.59 9.28 -5.09
C ALA A 22 -0.25 8.20 -4.38
N PHE A 23 -1.44 8.56 -3.88
CA PHE A 23 -2.32 7.59 -3.22
C PHE A 23 -2.93 6.59 -4.22
N GLY A 24 -3.27 7.02 -5.45
CA GLY A 24 -3.71 6.11 -6.51
C GLY A 24 -2.65 5.06 -6.86
N GLN A 25 -1.39 5.49 -7.01
CA GLN A 25 -0.27 4.57 -7.25
C GLN A 25 -0.04 3.63 -6.05
N ASN A 26 -0.17 4.13 -4.83
CA ASN A 26 -0.04 3.30 -3.62
C ASN A 26 -1.14 2.21 -3.57
N LEU A 27 -2.38 2.54 -3.95
CA LEU A 27 -3.48 1.57 -4.03
C LEU A 27 -3.19 0.46 -5.03
N VAL A 28 -2.77 0.82 -6.25
CA VAL A 28 -2.39 -0.16 -7.28
C VAL A 28 -1.25 -1.05 -6.78
N MET A 29 -0.24 -0.46 -6.14
CA MET A 29 0.88 -1.21 -5.57
C MET A 29 0.41 -2.21 -4.50
N SER A 30 -0.47 -1.82 -3.58
CA SER A 30 -0.99 -2.71 -2.53
C SER A 30 -1.77 -3.90 -3.09
N VAL A 31 -2.58 -3.70 -4.13
CA VAL A 31 -3.25 -4.80 -4.83
C VAL A 31 -2.24 -5.74 -5.49
N LEU A 32 -1.20 -5.18 -6.13
CA LEU A 32 -0.15 -5.98 -6.78
C LEU A 32 0.67 -6.81 -5.78
N PHE A 33 0.87 -6.32 -4.55
CA PHE A 33 1.53 -7.11 -3.48
C PHE A 33 0.72 -8.36 -3.12
N ILE A 34 -0.60 -8.24 -3.01
CA ILE A 34 -1.48 -9.41 -2.79
C ILE A 34 -1.42 -10.34 -4.01
N HIS A 35 -1.51 -9.79 -5.23
CA HIS A 35 -1.43 -10.61 -6.44
C HIS A 35 -0.10 -11.38 -6.51
N LEU A 36 1.01 -10.72 -6.18
CA LEU A 36 2.34 -11.35 -6.11
C LEU A 36 2.38 -12.48 -5.08
N PHE A 37 1.79 -12.25 -3.90
CA PHE A 37 1.67 -13.26 -2.85
C PHE A 37 0.87 -14.49 -3.32
N LEU A 38 -0.27 -14.27 -3.98
CA LEU A 38 -1.13 -15.35 -4.47
C LEU A 38 -0.50 -16.12 -5.64
N LYS A 39 0.29 -15.44 -6.48
CA LYS A 39 0.93 -16.05 -7.66
C LYS A 39 2.17 -16.89 -7.32
N ARG A 40 2.82 -16.64 -6.17
CA ARG A 40 4.05 -17.33 -5.78
C ARG A 40 3.81 -18.41 -4.76
N GLU A 41 4.42 -19.58 -4.98
CA GLU A 41 4.39 -20.69 -4.03
C GLU A 41 5.29 -20.42 -2.82
N ASP A 42 6.39 -19.68 -2.99
CA ASP A 42 7.31 -19.30 -1.91
C ASP A 42 6.98 -17.94 -1.25
N VAL A 43 7.78 -17.59 -0.23
CA VAL A 43 7.77 -16.29 0.46
C VAL A 43 9.08 -15.53 0.22
N ALA A 44 9.88 -15.95 -0.77
CA ALA A 44 11.21 -15.39 -0.99
C ALA A 44 11.11 -13.92 -1.42
N GLY A 45 11.82 -13.04 -0.69
CA GLY A 45 11.76 -11.59 -0.87
C GLY A 45 10.56 -10.91 -0.21
N GLN A 46 9.65 -11.65 0.42
CA GLN A 46 8.55 -11.10 1.21
C GLN A 46 8.86 -11.26 2.70
N SER A 47 8.84 -10.17 3.45
CA SER A 47 9.08 -10.20 4.90
C SER A 47 8.00 -9.43 5.64
N LEU A 48 7.71 -9.84 6.87
CA LEU A 48 6.78 -9.11 7.74
C LEU A 48 7.23 -7.67 7.98
N TYR A 49 8.53 -7.39 7.96
CA TYR A 49 9.04 -6.02 8.03
C TYR A 49 8.56 -5.15 6.86
N ILE A 50 8.59 -5.68 5.62
CA ILE A 50 8.08 -4.94 4.45
C ILE A 50 6.58 -4.70 4.58
N ALA A 51 5.82 -5.71 5.01
CA ALA A 51 4.38 -5.60 5.18
C ALA A 51 4.01 -4.57 6.29
N LEU A 52 4.71 -4.57 7.42
CA LEU A 52 4.55 -3.56 8.47
C LEU A 52 4.95 -2.17 8.01
N SER A 53 6.09 -2.04 7.31
CA SER A 53 6.53 -0.75 6.76
C SER A 53 5.51 -0.18 5.78
N LYS A 54 4.81 -1.02 5.00
CA LYS A 54 3.69 -0.56 4.14
C LYS A 54 2.53 0.00 4.95
N ILE A 55 2.06 -0.73 5.98
CA ILE A 55 0.96 -0.25 6.84
C ILE A 55 1.33 1.08 7.49
N ILE A 56 2.53 1.18 8.07
CA ILE A 56 3.05 2.41 8.69
C ILE A 56 3.14 3.53 7.64
N GLY A 57 3.75 3.24 6.49
CA GLY A 57 3.91 4.18 5.38
C GLY A 57 2.60 4.64 4.76
N THR A 58 1.51 3.89 4.92
CA THR A 58 0.16 4.31 4.52
C THR A 58 -0.51 5.14 5.62
N LEU A 59 -0.40 4.72 6.89
CA LEU A 59 -1.09 5.35 8.01
C LEU A 59 -0.63 6.80 8.24
N PHE A 60 0.69 7.04 8.28
CA PHE A 60 1.24 8.38 8.57
C PHE A 60 0.83 9.43 7.53
N PRO A 61 1.03 9.21 6.21
CA PRO A 61 0.56 10.14 5.19
C PRO A 61 -0.95 10.26 5.15
N SER A 62 -1.71 9.16 5.33
CA SER A 62 -3.18 9.23 5.30
C SER A 62 -3.73 10.13 6.41
N VAL A 63 -3.19 10.01 7.64
CA VAL A 63 -3.57 10.89 8.75
C VAL A 63 -3.17 12.34 8.45
N LEU A 64 -1.93 12.57 8.00
CA LEU A 64 -1.47 13.92 7.66
C LEU A 64 -2.38 14.58 6.63
N PHE A 65 -2.62 13.93 5.50
CA PHE A 65 -3.41 14.52 4.41
C PHE A 65 -4.92 14.54 4.70
N TYR A 66 -5.43 13.69 5.59
CA TYR A 66 -6.79 13.85 6.12
C TYR A 66 -6.94 15.15 6.91
N LEU A 67 -5.95 15.54 7.71
CA LEU A 67 -5.99 16.80 8.46
C LEU A 67 -5.94 18.03 7.54
N TYR A 68 -5.21 17.95 6.41
CA TYR A 68 -5.17 19.03 5.42
C TYR A 68 -6.41 19.06 4.50
N PHE A 69 -6.96 17.90 4.14
CA PHE A 69 -8.04 17.77 3.17
C PHE A 69 -9.19 16.88 3.68
N PRO A 70 -9.86 17.24 4.80
CA PRO A 70 -10.83 16.37 5.46
C PRO A 70 -12.09 16.11 4.62
N HIS A 71 -12.41 16.99 3.67
CA HIS A 71 -13.61 16.89 2.82
C HIS A 71 -13.36 16.19 1.49
N SER A 72 -12.15 15.65 1.24
CA SER A 72 -11.89 14.89 0.02
C SER A 72 -12.35 13.43 0.18
N TYR A 73 -13.56 13.13 -0.29
CA TYR A 73 -14.12 11.78 -0.27
C TYR A 73 -13.31 10.78 -1.07
N LEU A 74 -12.73 11.21 -2.20
CA LEU A 74 -11.88 10.34 -3.02
C LEU A 74 -10.61 9.95 -2.26
N LEU A 75 -9.96 10.90 -1.59
CA LEU A 75 -8.79 10.59 -0.76
C LEU A 75 -9.15 9.67 0.39
N MET A 76 -10.28 9.90 1.07
CA MET A 76 -10.75 9.01 2.13
C MET A 76 -10.97 7.57 1.64
N LEU A 77 -11.56 7.39 0.45
CA LEU A 77 -11.71 6.09 -0.20
C LEU A 77 -10.35 5.45 -0.49
N LEU A 78 -9.39 6.22 -1.03
CA LEU A 78 -8.05 5.73 -1.32
C LEU A 78 -7.33 5.29 -0.04
N TYR A 79 -7.37 6.08 1.04
CA TYR A 79 -6.74 5.74 2.31
C TYR A 79 -7.28 4.43 2.88
N ALA A 80 -8.61 4.31 2.93
CA ALA A 80 -9.28 3.11 3.43
C ALA A 80 -8.95 1.90 2.55
N GLY A 81 -9.00 2.05 1.23
CA GLY A 81 -8.68 0.99 0.28
C GLY A 81 -7.25 0.47 0.42
N ILE A 82 -6.26 1.38 0.45
CA ILE A 82 -4.84 1.02 0.63
C ILE A 82 -4.66 0.31 1.95
N PHE A 83 -5.21 0.84 3.04
CA PHE A 83 -5.08 0.25 4.36
C PHE A 83 -5.69 -1.15 4.44
N ILE A 84 -6.87 -1.36 3.85
CA ILE A 84 -7.51 -2.68 3.77
C ILE A 84 -6.61 -3.67 3.02
N PHE A 85 -6.07 -3.30 1.86
CA PHE A 85 -5.20 -4.19 1.10
C PHE A 85 -3.85 -4.44 1.80
N ASP A 86 -3.24 -3.44 2.43
CA ASP A 86 -1.99 -3.59 3.17
C ASP A 86 -2.15 -4.52 4.39
N VAL A 87 -3.25 -4.36 5.14
CA VAL A 87 -3.59 -5.25 6.26
C VAL A 87 -3.89 -6.67 5.76
N THR A 88 -4.64 -6.80 4.67
CA THR A 88 -4.92 -8.11 4.05
C THR A 88 -3.63 -8.81 3.65
N TYR A 89 -2.71 -8.11 2.98
CA TYR A 89 -1.40 -8.64 2.61
C TYR A 89 -0.59 -9.07 3.84
N PHE A 90 -0.54 -8.23 4.88
CA PHE A 90 0.16 -8.56 6.13
C PHE A 90 -0.39 -9.83 6.77
N ILE A 91 -1.71 -9.95 6.89
CA ILE A 91 -2.37 -11.11 7.50
C ILE A 91 -2.07 -12.38 6.70
N LEU A 92 -2.23 -12.33 5.37
CA LEU A 92 -1.95 -13.47 4.48
C LEU A 92 -0.48 -13.92 4.61
N LEU A 93 0.45 -12.98 4.60
CA LEU A 93 1.87 -13.26 4.74
C LEU A 93 2.22 -13.82 6.12
N TYR A 94 1.61 -13.28 7.18
CA TYR A 94 1.79 -13.74 8.55
C TYR A 94 1.38 -15.20 8.72
N PHE A 95 0.19 -15.57 8.25
CA PHE A 95 -0.26 -16.96 8.33
C PHE A 95 0.62 -17.89 7.51
N LYS A 96 1.03 -17.49 6.30
CA LYS A 96 1.94 -18.31 5.48
C LYS A 96 3.29 -18.53 6.17
N LEU A 97 3.87 -17.49 6.78
CA LEU A 97 5.16 -17.59 7.46
C LEU A 97 5.10 -18.41 8.75
N GLN A 98 4.00 -18.34 9.51
CA GLN A 98 3.81 -19.20 10.69
C GLN A 98 3.76 -20.68 10.32
N ASN A 99 3.14 -21.03 9.19
CA ASN A 99 3.08 -22.42 8.72
C ASN A 99 4.45 -22.93 8.23
N LEU A 100 5.34 -22.03 7.78
CA LEU A 100 6.64 -22.39 7.23
C LEU A 100 7.75 -22.44 8.29
N THR A 101 7.72 -21.57 9.30
CA THR A 101 8.78 -21.50 10.32
C THR A 101 8.23 -21.10 11.70
N PRO A 102 8.81 -21.61 12.81
CA PRO A 102 8.44 -21.19 14.16
C PRO A 102 8.85 -19.75 14.50
N HIS A 103 9.69 -19.11 13.67
CA HIS A 103 10.14 -17.72 13.85
C HIS A 103 9.87 -16.89 12.59
N PRO A 104 8.63 -16.40 12.39
CA PRO A 104 8.19 -15.71 11.17
C PRO A 104 8.91 -14.39 10.87
N TRP A 105 9.75 -13.92 11.80
CA TRP A 105 10.55 -12.69 11.70
C TRP A 105 11.99 -12.92 11.24
N ARG A 106 12.51 -14.15 11.23
CA ARG A 106 13.86 -14.43 10.70
C ARG A 106 13.80 -14.49 9.18
N ARG A 107 14.65 -13.70 8.51
CA ARG A 107 14.85 -13.81 7.05
C ARG A 107 15.44 -15.20 6.75
N ILE A 108 14.78 -15.94 5.86
CA ILE A 108 15.33 -17.14 5.21
C ILE A 108 16.34 -16.69 4.16
#